data_AF-A0A2D6J1R9-F1
#
_entry.id   AF-A0A2D6J1R9-F1
#
_cell.length_a   1.000
_cell.length_b   1.000
_cell.length_c   1.000
_cell.angle_alpha   90.00
_cell.angle_beta   90.00
_cell.angle_gamma   90.00
#
_symmetry.space_group_name_H-M   'P 1'
#
loop_
_entity.id
_entity.type
_entity.pdbx_description
1 polymer ?
#
loop_
_entity_poly.entity_id
_entity_poly.type
_entity_poly.pdbx_seq_one_letter_code
_entity_poly.pdbx_strand_id
1 'polypeptide(L)' 'MSASILPARTGIANLPLHCGKALRWLFDRMVKLAREITIAIVSECGSAEMLRWLFPALPPARKQA' A
#
# COMPACT_ATOMS: atom_id res chain seq x y z
N MET A 1 -11.67 30.97 4.52
CA MET A 1 -12.38 30.17 5.56
C MET A 1 -12.19 28.69 5.22
N SER A 2 -11.10 28.09 5.70
CA SER A 2 -10.85 26.66 5.49
C SER A 2 -11.45 25.91 6.67
N ALA A 3 -12.59 25.25 6.45
CA ALA A 3 -13.11 24.28 7.38
C ALA A 3 -12.22 23.02 7.31
N SER A 4 -11.50 22.75 8.39
CA SER A 4 -10.85 21.46 8.63
C SER A 4 -11.92 20.40 8.76
N ILE A 5 -12.19 19.69 7.67
CA ILE A 5 -13.02 18.47 7.69
C ILE A 5 -12.18 17.40 8.38
N LEU A 6 -12.44 17.19 9.67
CA LEU A 6 -12.01 15.95 10.32
C LEU A 6 -12.84 14.81 9.72
N PRO A 7 -12.20 13.71 9.27
CA PRO A 7 -12.91 12.62 8.62
C PRO A 7 -13.95 12.03 9.58
N ALA A 8 -15.24 12.18 9.24
CA ALA A 8 -16.32 11.57 9.99
C ALA A 8 -16.31 10.06 9.77
N ARG A 9 -16.42 9.28 10.83
CA ARG A 9 -16.49 7.81 10.76
C ARG A 9 -17.68 7.40 9.89
N THR A 10 -17.42 6.89 8.70
CA THR A 10 -18.45 6.56 7.70
C THR A 10 -19.19 5.25 8.01
N GLY A 11 -18.68 4.45 8.95
CA GLY A 11 -19.28 3.18 9.40
C GLY A 11 -18.23 2.15 9.83
N ILE A 12 -18.68 0.94 10.22
CA ILE A 12 -17.81 -0.23 10.42
C ILE A 12 -17.99 -1.12 9.19
N ALA A 13 -16.93 -1.30 8.41
CA ALA A 13 -16.94 -2.26 7.31
C ALA A 13 -16.51 -3.63 7.84
N ASN A 14 -17.48 -4.53 8.06
CA ASN A 14 -17.17 -5.93 8.35
C ASN A 14 -16.89 -6.65 7.02
N LEU A 15 -15.64 -6.60 6.56
CA LEU A 15 -15.15 -7.32 5.38
C LEU A 15 -14.45 -8.62 5.83
N PRO A 16 -15.16 -9.75 5.99
CA PRO A 16 -14.49 -11.04 6.05
C PRO A 16 -13.69 -11.26 4.77
N LEU A 17 -12.67 -12.13 4.80
CA LEU A 17 -11.91 -12.48 3.61
C LEU A 17 -12.85 -13.04 2.53
N HIS A 18 -13.23 -12.20 1.58
CA HIS A 18 -14.12 -12.56 0.49
C HIS A 18 -13.31 -13.25 -0.62
N CYS A 19 -13.73 -14.44 -1.03
CA CYS A 19 -13.11 -15.17 -2.14
C CYS A 19 -13.48 -14.60 -3.54
N GLY A 20 -14.22 -13.49 -3.58
CA GLY A 20 -14.63 -12.82 -4.80
C GLY A 20 -13.50 -11.97 -5.40
N LYS A 21 -13.54 -11.77 -6.72
CA LYS A 21 -12.62 -10.83 -7.39
C LYS A 21 -12.97 -9.40 -6.99
N ALA A 22 -11.94 -8.58 -6.76
CA ALA A 22 -12.12 -7.14 -6.64
C ALA A 22 -12.77 -6.59 -7.93
N LEU A 23 -13.68 -5.63 -7.77
CA LEU A 23 -14.29 -4.96 -8.92
C LEU A 23 -13.20 -4.28 -9.74
N ARG A 24 -13.27 -4.40 -11.08
CA ARG A 24 -12.27 -3.89 -12.04
C ARG A 24 -11.89 -2.42 -11.76
N TRP A 25 -12.90 -1.57 -11.59
CA TRP A 25 -12.70 -0.13 -11.35
C TRP A 25 -11.95 0.17 -10.05
N LEU A 26 -12.18 -0.63 -8.99
CA LEU A 26 -11.53 -0.47 -7.70
C LEU A 26 -10.09 -0.94 -7.79
N PHE A 27 -9.87 -2.10 -8.40
CA PHE A 27 -8.53 -2.63 -8.62
C PHE A 27 -7.66 -1.65 -9.40
N ASP A 28 -8.18 -1.04 -10.46
CA ASP A 28 -7.46 -0.04 -11.25
C ASP A 28 -7.06 1.20 -10.42
N ARG A 29 -7.88 1.60 -9.43
CA ARG A 29 -7.50 2.67 -8.49
C ARG A 29 -6.46 2.20 -7.47
N MET A 30 -6.59 0.99 -6.95
CA MET A 30 -5.64 0.43 -6.00
C MET A 30 -4.24 0.28 -6.63
N VAL A 31 -4.15 -0.13 -7.90
CA VAL A 31 -2.87 -0.23 -8.61
C VAL A 31 -2.17 1.14 -8.70
N LYS A 32 -2.92 2.20 -9.00
CA LYS A 32 -2.37 3.57 -9.04
C LYS A 32 -1.87 4.01 -7.66
N LEU A 33 -2.64 3.73 -6.61
CA LEU A 33 -2.23 4.04 -5.24
C LEU A 33 -0.99 3.25 -4.82
N ALA A 34 -0.95 1.95 -5.11
CA ALA A 34 0.17 1.07 -4.78
C ALA A 34 1.47 1.54 -5.43
N ARG A 35 1.41 2.10 -6.65
CA ARG A 35 2.57 2.70 -7.32
C ARG A 35 3.13 3.87 -6.50
N GLU A 36 2.30 4.81 -6.08
CA GLU A 36 2.76 5.98 -5.33
C GLU A 36 3.32 5.59 -3.94
N ILE A 37 2.68 4.63 -3.27
CA ILE A 37 3.19 4.07 -2.02
C ILE A 37 4.57 3.43 -2.22
N THR A 38 4.73 2.65 -3.31
CA THR A 38 6.02 2.02 -3.64
C THR A 38 7.09 3.06 -3.90
N ILE A 39 6.78 4.12 -4.65
CA ILE A 39 7.72 5.22 -4.93
C ILE A 39 8.16 5.86 -3.62
N ALA A 40 7.22 6.20 -2.73
CA ALA A 40 7.52 6.81 -1.43
C ALA A 40 8.47 5.93 -0.59
N ILE A 41 8.15 4.64 -0.45
CA ILE A 41 8.98 3.69 0.31
C ILE A 41 10.38 3.58 -0.29
N VAL A 42 10.50 3.43 -1.62
CA VAL A 42 11.80 3.29 -2.28
C VAL A 42 12.61 4.58 -2.18
N SER A 43 11.99 5.75 -2.25
CA SER A 43 12.68 7.03 -2.11
C SER A 43 13.20 7.28 -0.70
N GLU A 44 12.50 6.81 0.33
CA GLU A 44 12.85 7.08 1.73
C GLU A 44 13.70 5.96 2.37
N CYS A 45 13.41 4.70 2.03
CA CYS A 45 14.00 3.53 2.67
C CYS A 45 14.87 2.68 1.72
N GLY A 46 14.84 2.97 0.42
CA GLY A 46 15.52 2.18 -0.60
C GLY A 46 14.75 0.93 -1.04
N SER A 47 15.19 0.33 -2.15
CA SER A 47 14.52 -0.82 -2.78
C SER A 47 14.57 -2.10 -1.93
N ALA A 48 15.59 -2.25 -1.07
CA ALA A 48 15.73 -3.42 -0.21
C ALA A 48 14.58 -3.55 0.80
N GLU A 49 14.12 -2.44 1.37
CA GLU A 49 12.96 -2.46 2.27
C GLU A 49 11.68 -2.82 1.52
N MET A 50 11.44 -2.26 0.33
CA MET A 50 10.27 -2.67 -0.48
C MET A 50 10.25 -4.19 -0.74
N LEU A 51 11.41 -4.78 -1.09
CA LEU A 51 11.53 -6.22 -1.33
C LEU A 51 11.30 -7.05 -0.07
N ARG A 52 11.72 -6.58 1.10
CA ARG A 52 11.49 -7.25 2.38
C ARG A 52 10.01 -7.36 2.72
N TRP A 53 9.19 -6.36 2.38
CA TRP A 53 7.75 -6.38 2.61
C TRP A 53 7.04 -7.33 1.66
N LEU A 54 7.47 -7.37 0.40
CA LEU A 54 6.89 -8.26 -0.62
C LEU A 54 7.31 -9.73 -0.45
N PHE A 55 8.56 -9.95 -0.05
CA PHE A 55 9.17 -11.27 0.07
C PHE A 55 9.85 -11.41 1.44
N PRO A 56 9.08 -11.66 2.51
CA PRO A 56 9.60 -11.71 3.88
C PRO A 56 10.68 -12.77 4.11
N ALA A 57 10.75 -13.79 3.25
CA ALA A 57 11.71 -14.88 3.32
C ALA A 57 13.00 -14.64 2.52
N LEU A 58 13.17 -13.47 1.89
CA LEU A 58 14.38 -13.18 1.13
C LEU A 58 15.55 -12.88 2.09
N PRO A 59 16.72 -13.55 1.95
CA PRO A 59 17.91 -13.18 2.71
C PRO A 59 18.28 -11.71 2.42
N PRO A 60 18.77 -10.96 3.43
CA PRO A 60 19.05 -9.53 3.26
C PRO A 60 19.99 -9.33 2.08
N ALA A 61 19.54 -8.57 1.09
CA ALA A 61 20.35 -8.20 -0.05
C ALA A 61 21.61 -7.52 0.47
N ARG A 62 22.79 -8.07 0.12
CA ARG A 62 24.10 -7.54 0.45
C ARG A 62 24.09 -6.05 0.10
N LYS A 63 24.15 -5.16 1.11
CA LYS A 63 24.25 -3.72 0.87
C LYS A 63 25.47 -3.51 -0.03
N GLN A 64 25.24 -2.99 -1.23
CA GLN A 64 26.34 -2.56 -2.09
C GLN A 64 27.09 -1.47 -1.35
N ALA A 65 28.39 -1.69 -1.18
CA ALA A 65 29.34 -0.75 -0.60
C ALA A 65 29.50 0.48 -1.51
#